data_AF-A0A537A5U3-F1
#
_entry.id   AF-A0A537A5U3-F1
#
_cell.length_a   1.000
_cell.length_b   1.000
_cell.length_c   1.000
_cell.angle_alpha   90.00
_cell.angle_beta   90.00
_cell.angle_gamma   90.00
#
_symmetry.space_group_name_H-M   'P 1'
#
loop_
_entity.id
_entity.type
_entity.pdbx_description
1 polymer ?
#
loop_
_entity_poly.entity_id
_entity_poly.type
_entity_poly.pdbx_seq_one_letter_code
_entity_poly.pdbx_strand_id
1 'polypeptide(L)'
;MAPSVYSRAVRKAAELLGGREKLSRTLQVPLAEIEKWLADKGKPPREIFLRVVDLIIDDNGVPDASGPDDAPPAKDCAPGASPAWLD
;
A
#
# COMPACT_ATOMS: atom_id res chain seq x y z
N MET A 1 0.05 -1.21 31.64
CA MET A 1 -0.77 -0.59 30.57
C MET A 1 -0.46 -1.29 29.26
N ALA A 2 -1.47 -1.63 28.45
CA ALA A 2 -1.23 -2.14 27.10
C ALA A 2 -0.80 -0.99 26.16
N PRO A 3 0.08 -1.24 25.16
CA PRO A 3 0.52 -0.19 24.24
C PRO A 3 -0.64 0.32 23.38
N SER A 4 -0.69 1.63 23.15
CA SER A 4 -1.73 2.22 22.32
C SER A 4 -1.66 1.71 20.88
N VAL A 5 -2.76 1.88 20.13
CA VAL A 5 -2.77 1.58 18.70
C VAL A 5 -1.75 2.42 17.94
N TYR A 6 -1.49 3.66 18.40
CA TYR A 6 -0.49 4.55 17.81
C TYR A 6 0.92 4.01 17.99
N SER A 7 1.31 3.65 19.21
CA SER A 7 2.65 3.14 19.48
C SER A 7 2.90 1.79 18.82
N ARG A 8 1.87 0.93 18.73
CA ARG A 8 1.94 -0.33 17.98
C ARG A 8 2.10 -0.12 16.48
N ALA A 9 1.31 0.76 15.86
CA ALA A 9 1.41 1.03 14.43
C ALA A 9 2.77 1.64 14.07
N VAL A 10 3.21 2.67 14.80
CA VAL A 10 4.52 3.31 14.57
C VAL A 10 5.67 2.32 14.75
N ARG A 11 5.59 1.43 15.75
CA ARG A 11 6.59 0.36 15.93
C ARG A 11 6.62 -0.59 14.76
N LYS A 12 5.45 -1.08 14.32
CA LYS A 12 5.35 -2.00 13.19
C LYS A 12 5.90 -1.37 11.92
N ALA A 13 5.49 -0.14 11.58
CA ALA A 13 6.02 0.57 10.41
C ALA A 13 7.54 0.80 10.49
N ALA A 14 8.07 1.11 11.68
CA ALA A 14 9.52 1.23 11.87
C ALA A 14 10.24 -0.12 11.63
N GLU A 15 9.67 -1.24 12.09
CA GLU A 15 10.23 -2.57 11.83
C GLU A 15 10.21 -2.91 10.34
N LEU A 16 9.10 -2.62 9.63
CA LEU A 16 8.96 -2.86 8.20
C LEU A 16 9.96 -2.06 7.36
N LEU A 17 10.15 -0.77 7.68
CA LEU A 17 11.11 0.07 6.96
C LEU A 17 12.57 -0.23 7.33
N GLY A 18 12.82 -1.01 8.38
CA GLY A 18 14.18 -1.33 8.86
C GLY A 18 14.76 -0.28 9.81
N GLY A 19 13.92 0.44 10.54
CA GLY A 19 14.30 1.27 11.68
C GLY A 19 13.49 2.57 11.83
N ARG A 20 13.61 3.18 13.01
CA ARG A 20 12.96 4.45 13.37
C ARG A 20 13.49 5.63 12.53
N GLU A 21 14.78 5.61 12.21
CA GLU A 21 15.43 6.64 11.40
C GLU A 21 14.91 6.66 9.96
N LYS A 22 14.70 5.48 9.36
CA LYS A 22 14.09 5.37 8.04
C LYS A 22 12.64 5.84 8.07
N LEU A 23 11.86 5.42 9.07
CA LEU A 23 10.49 5.90 9.25
C LEU A 23 10.40 7.43 9.38
N SER A 24 11.28 8.02 10.18
CA SER A 24 11.41 9.48 10.34
C SER A 24 11.63 10.19 8.99
N ARG A 25 12.57 9.68 8.16
CA ARG A 25 12.84 10.22 6.82
C ARG A 25 11.66 10.04 5.87
N THR A 26 11.03 8.86 5.87
CA THR A 26 9.87 8.54 5.02
C THR A 26 8.66 9.43 5.34
N LEU A 27 8.36 9.62 6.62
CA LEU A 27 7.24 10.46 7.06
C LEU A 27 7.59 11.96 7.12
N GLN A 28 8.87 12.32 6.93
CA GLN A 28 9.41 13.67 7.06
C GLN A 28 9.09 14.32 8.41
N VAL A 29 9.15 13.54 9.49
CA VAL A 29 8.91 14.00 10.86
C VAL A 29 10.17 13.81 11.72
N PRO A 30 10.43 14.71 12.68
CA PRO A 30 11.59 14.58 13.55
C PRO A 30 11.62 13.24 14.29
N LEU A 31 12.81 12.64 14.43
CA LEU A 31 12.98 11.38 15.14
C LEU A 31 12.45 11.44 16.59
N ALA A 32 12.60 12.60 17.25
CA ALA A 32 12.07 12.82 18.60
C ALA A 32 10.55 12.65 18.69
N GLU A 33 9.80 13.01 17.64
CA GLU A 33 8.35 12.80 17.62
C GLU A 33 8.01 11.32 17.42
N ILE A 34 8.76 10.60 16.59
CA ILE A 34 8.64 9.13 16.47
C ILE A 34 8.85 8.46 17.83
N GLU A 35 9.90 8.83 18.55
CA GLU A 35 10.22 8.26 19.86
C GLU A 35 9.15 8.59 20.91
N LYS A 36 8.60 9.82 20.87
CA LYS A 36 7.48 10.22 21.73
C LYS A 36 6.23 9.39 21.49
N TRP A 37 5.89 9.09 20.23
CA TRP A 37 4.74 8.23 19.92
C TRP A 37 4.98 6.78 20.31
N LEU A 38 6.21 6.28 20.15
CA LEU A 38 6.61 4.94 20.61
C LEU A 38 6.59 4.79 22.13
N ALA A 39 6.84 5.88 22.85
CA ALA A 39 6.77 5.94 24.31
C ALA A 39 5.36 6.25 24.85
N ASP A 40 4.34 6.30 23.99
CA ASP A 40 2.96 6.67 24.35
C ASP A 40 2.85 8.06 25.02
N LYS A 41 3.85 8.94 24.83
CA LYS A 41 3.92 10.30 25.40
C LYS A 41 3.29 11.37 24.49
N GLY A 42 2.62 10.94 23.43
CA GLY A 42 1.96 11.81 22.47
C GLY A 42 1.18 11.01 21.46
N LYS A 43 0.36 11.70 20.68
CA LYS A 43 -0.40 11.12 19.58
C LYS A 43 0.11 11.70 18.26
N PRO A 44 0.39 10.88 17.24
CA PRO A 44 0.67 11.38 15.92
C PRO A 44 -0.52 12.19 15.39
N PRO A 45 -0.29 13.25 14.61
CA PRO A 45 -1.36 13.88 13.84
C PRO A 45 -2.07 12.85 12.97
N ARG A 46 -3.39 13.03 12.76
CA ARG A 46 -4.22 12.05 12.03
C ARG A 46 -3.64 11.69 10.66
N GLU A 47 -3.19 12.68 9.91
CA GLU A 47 -2.61 12.48 8.57
C GLU A 47 -1.33 11.63 8.60
N ILE A 48 -0.45 11.86 9.59
CA ILE A 48 0.76 11.06 9.77
C ILE A 48 0.42 9.63 10.17
N PHE A 49 -0.57 9.45 11.05
CA PHE A 49 -1.02 8.13 11.44
C PHE A 49 -1.58 7.34 10.26
N LEU A 50 -2.34 7.96 9.37
CA LEU A 50 -2.85 7.30 8.17
C LEU A 50 -1.70 6.85 7.25
N ARG A 51 -0.69 7.69 7.03
CA ARG A 51 0.50 7.29 6.27
C ARG A 51 1.25 6.12 6.91
N VAL A 52 1.33 6.07 8.24
CA VAL A 52 1.90 4.92 8.97
C VAL A 52 1.10 3.65 8.69
N VAL A 53 -0.23 3.75 8.64
CA VAL A 53 -1.10 2.61 8.32
C VAL A 53 -0.94 2.19 6.86
N ASP A 54 -0.88 3.12 5.91
CA ASP A 54 -0.64 2.83 4.49
C ASP A 54 0.66 2.05 4.30
N LEU A 55 1.75 2.48 4.95
CA LEU A 55 3.05 1.77 4.93
C LEU A 55 2.97 0.32 5.44
N ILE A 56 2.05 0.03 6.37
CA ILE A 56 1.85 -1.33 6.89
C ILE A 56 0.99 -2.16 5.94
N ILE A 57 0.02 -1.55 5.25
CA ILE A 57 -0.85 -2.21 4.30
C ILE A 57 -0.09 -2.55 3.01
N ASP A 58 0.73 -1.63 2.50
CA ASP A 58 1.52 -1.81 1.27
C ASP A 58 2.53 -2.97 1.39
N ASP A 59 3.15 -3.16 2.56
CA ASP A 59 4.05 -4.30 2.82
C ASP A 59 3.30 -5.66 2.83
N ASN A 60 2.05 -5.65 3.28
CA ASN A 60 1.22 -6.86 3.38
C ASN A 60 0.52 -7.23 2.06
N GLY A 61 0.71 -6.46 0.99
CA GLY A 61 0.41 -6.79 -0.39
C GLY A 61 -0.87 -7.60 -0.63
N VAL A 62 -1.99 -6.92 -0.83
CA VAL A 62 -2.80 -7.29 -1.99
C VAL A 62 -2.11 -6.64 -3.18
N PRO A 63 -1.52 -7.42 -4.11
CA PRO A 63 -0.97 -6.83 -5.32
C PRO A 63 -2.09 -6.05 -5.99
N ASP A 64 -1.83 -4.76 -6.20
CA ASP A 64 -2.72 -3.83 -6.86
C ASP A 64 -3.23 -4.48 -8.17
N ALA A 65 -4.51 -4.81 -8.20
CA ALA A 65 -5.20 -5.31 -9.39
C ALA A 65 -5.56 -4.14 -10.33
N SER A 66 -4.72 -3.11 -10.42
CA SER A 66 -4.82 -2.04 -11.40
C SER A 66 -3.57 -2.01 -12.29
N GLY A 67 -3.34 -3.13 -12.98
CA GLY A 67 -2.78 -3.14 -14.33
C GLY A 67 -3.94 -3.30 -15.33
N PRO A 68 -4.03 -2.47 -16.38
CA PRO A 68 -5.27 -2.19 -17.11
C PRO A 68 -5.65 -3.30 -18.09
N ASP A 69 -6.96 -3.53 -18.22
CA ASP A 69 -7.62 -3.93 -19.47
C ASP A 69 -6.87 -5.03 -20.26
N ASP A 70 -6.98 -6.29 -19.80
CA ASP A 70 -6.98 -7.42 -20.74
C ASP A 70 -8.26 -7.31 -21.57
N ALA A 71 -8.30 -6.34 -22.48
CA ALA A 71 -9.20 -6.41 -23.61
C ALA A 71 -8.90 -7.75 -24.28
N PRO A 72 -9.85 -8.69 -24.37
CA PRO A 72 -9.64 -9.85 -25.23
C PRO A 72 -9.30 -9.30 -26.62
N PRO A 73 -8.29 -9.83 -27.34
CA PRO A 73 -8.06 -9.43 -28.72
C PRO A 73 -9.25 -9.90 -29.56
N ALA A 74 -10.32 -9.10 -29.58
CA ALA A 74 -11.38 -9.20 -30.57
C ALA A 74 -10.81 -8.66 -31.87
N LYS A 75 -10.12 -9.52 -32.62
CA LYS A 75 -9.76 -9.24 -34.01
C LYS A 75 -9.61 -10.50 -34.87
N ASP A 76 -10.61 -11.38 -34.81
CA ASP A 76 -11.05 -12.11 -35.99
C ASP A 76 -12.20 -11.35 -36.66
N CYS A 77 -11.87 -10.14 -37.15
CA CYS A 77 -12.62 -9.54 -38.24
C CYS A 77 -12.06 -10.14 -39.53
N ALA A 78 -12.57 -11.31 -39.93
CA ALA A 78 -12.52 -11.73 -41.32
C ALA A 78 -13.92 -11.57 -41.92
N PRO A 79 -14.21 -10.49 -42.66
CA PRO A 79 -15.35 -10.47 -43.55
C PRO A 79 -15.00 -11.29 -44.80
N GLY A 80 -15.75 -12.37 -45.04
CA GLY A 80 -15.87 -12.96 -46.37
C GLY A 80 -15.50 -14.43 -46.48
N ALA A 81 -16.47 -15.29 -46.16
CA ALA A 81 -16.79 -16.47 -46.98
C ALA A 81 -18.10 -17.09 -46.48
N SER A 82 -19.22 -16.69 -47.07
CA SER A 82 -20.44 -17.53 -47.11
C SER A 82 -20.36 -18.46 -48.33
N PRO A 83 -21.24 -19.47 -48.47
CA PRO A 83 -20.93 -20.86 -48.15
C PRO A 83 -20.98 -21.74 -49.40
N ALA A 84 -20.12 -22.77 -49.50
CA ALA A 84 -20.23 -23.77 -50.55
C ALA A 84 -21.18 -24.91 -50.11
N TRP A 85 -22.48 -24.70 -50.30
CA TRP A 85 -23.41 -25.79 -50.55
C TRP A 85 -23.30 -26.18 -52.03
N LEU A 86 -23.46 -27.48 -52.30
CA LEU A 86 -23.62 -28.14 -53.61
C LEU A 86 -22.36 -28.81 -54.23
N ASP A 87 -22.10 -30.05 -53.82
CA ASP A 87 -22.09 -31.21 -54.74
C ASP A 87 -22.62 -32.44 -53.99
#